data_AF-A0A7W6HEH7-F1
#
_entry.id   AF-A0A7W6HEH7-F1
#
_cell.length_a   1.000
_cell.length_b   1.000
_cell.length_c   1.000
_cell.angle_alpha   90.00
_cell.angle_beta   90.00
_cell.angle_gamma   90.00
#
_symmetry.space_group_name_H-M   'P 1'
#
loop_
_entity.id
_entity.type
_entity.pdbx_description
1 polymer ?
#
loop_
_entity_poly.entity_id
_entity_poly.type
_entity_poly.pdbx_seq_one_letter_code
_entity_poly.pdbx_strand_id
1 'polypeptide(L)' 'MAQMIVRQIDEAILERLKARAKQNGRSAEAEVRAILGAALEQPERRSLMSLVGAGSSPHSLKTPEAIVAHVRALREEGER' A
#
# COMPACT_ATOMS: atom_id res chain seq x y z
N MET A 1 -24.00 -6.98 0.20
CA MET A 1 -23.17 -8.14 -0.20
C MET A 1 -23.11 -8.18 -1.71
N ALA A 2 -21.92 -8.31 -2.30
CA ALA A 2 -21.77 -8.52 -3.74
C ALA A 2 -21.70 -10.03 -4.03
N GLN A 3 -22.19 -10.45 -5.21
CA GLN A 3 -22.10 -11.84 -5.68
C GLN A 3 -21.39 -11.88 -7.02
N MET A 4 -20.59 -12.92 -7.25
CA MET A 4 -19.86 -13.16 -8.49
C MET A 4 -19.97 -14.64 -8.85
N ILE A 5 -20.25 -14.94 -10.12
CA ILE A 5 -20.26 -16.30 -10.66
C ILE A 5 -19.16 -16.40 -11.71
N VAL A 6 -18.23 -17.33 -11.51
CA VAL A 6 -17.21 -17.67 -12.51
C VAL A 6 -17.64 -18.96 -13.21
N ARG A 7 -17.88 -18.88 -14.52
CA ARG A 7 -18.32 -20.01 -15.36
C ARG A 7 -17.14 -20.61 -16.10
N GLN A 8 -17.29 -21.86 -16.53
CA GLN A 8 -16.28 -22.57 -17.35
C GLN A 8 -14.91 -22.66 -16.64
N ILE A 9 -14.91 -22.95 -15.34
CA ILE A 9 -13.68 -23.29 -14.61
C ILE A 9 -13.31 -24.74 -14.92
N ASP A 10 -12.02 -24.95 -15.19
CA ASP A 10 -11.44 -26.27 -15.33
C ASP A 10 -11.56 -27.05 -14.00
N GLU A 11 -11.98 -28.32 -14.09
CA GLU A 11 -12.17 -29.20 -12.94
C GLU A 11 -10.90 -29.30 -12.08
N ALA A 12 -9.72 -29.33 -12.70
CA ALA A 12 -8.45 -29.41 -11.99
C ALA A 12 -8.19 -28.15 -11.15
N ILE A 13 -8.64 -26.97 -11.61
CA ILE A 13 -8.55 -25.73 -10.84
C ILE A 13 -9.48 -25.81 -9.63
N LEU A 14 -10.71 -26.28 -9.82
CA LEU A 14 -11.68 -26.44 -8.74
C LEU A 14 -11.17 -27.38 -7.65
N GLU A 15 -10.59 -28.52 -8.02
CA GLU A 15 -10.04 -29.48 -7.06
C GLU A 15 -8.83 -28.94 -6.29
N ARG A 16 -7.93 -28.22 -6.97
CA ARG A 16 -6.80 -27.55 -6.31
C ARG A 16 -7.27 -26.47 -5.33
N LEU A 17 -8.32 -25.73 -5.69
CA LEU A 17 -8.91 -24.70 -4.82
C LEU A 17 -9.54 -25.32 -3.56
N LYS A 18 -10.30 -26.42 -3.70
CA LYS A 18 -10.88 -27.15 -2.57
C LYS A 18 -9.79 -27.74 -1.66
N ALA A 19 -8.76 -28.33 -2.25
CA ALA A 19 -7.63 -28.88 -1.50
C ALA A 19 -6.92 -27.79 -0.68
N ARG A 20 -6.67 -26.62 -1.29
CA ARG A 20 -6.09 -25.45 -0.61
C ARG A 20 -6.98 -24.93 0.51
N ALA A 21 -8.30 -24.85 0.29
CA ALA A 21 -9.26 -24.43 1.31
C ALA A 21 -9.24 -25.37 2.53
N LYS A 22 -9.20 -26.69 2.30
CA LYS A 22 -9.09 -27.70 3.36
C LYS A 22 -7.79 -27.57 4.15
N GLN A 23 -6.66 -27.33 3.47
CA GLN A 23 -5.37 -27.11 4.11
C GLN A 23 -5.37 -25.87 5.02
N ASN A 24 -6.08 -24.82 4.60
CA ASN A 24 -6.22 -23.58 5.35
C ASN A 24 -7.36 -23.59 6.38
N GLY A 25 -8.06 -24.72 6.55
CA GLY A 25 -9.15 -24.86 7.52
C GLY A 25 -10.36 -23.96 7.25
N ARG A 26 -10.62 -23.58 5.99
CA ARG A 26 -11.71 -22.68 5.61
C ARG A 26 -12.55 -23.22 4.45
N SER A 27 -13.73 -22.63 4.24
CA SER A 27 -14.59 -22.98 3.10
C SER A 27 -13.95 -22.57 1.77
N ALA A 28 -14.37 -23.23 0.67
CA ALA A 28 -13.90 -22.86 -0.66
C ALA A 28 -14.21 -21.40 -1.01
N GLU A 29 -15.38 -20.90 -0.61
CA GLU A 29 -15.75 -19.49 -0.79
C GLU A 29 -14.80 -18.55 -0.03
N ALA A 30 -14.48 -18.88 1.23
CA ALA A 30 -13.56 -18.09 2.04
C ALA A 30 -12.14 -18.12 1.45
N GLU A 31 -11.70 -19.24 0.88
CA GLU A 31 -10.44 -19.35 0.15
C GLU A 31 -10.43 -18.43 -1.08
N VAL A 32 -11.48 -18.47 -1.91
CA VAL A 32 -11.60 -17.58 -3.09
C VAL A 32 -11.54 -16.12 -2.67
N ARG A 33 -12.28 -15.74 -1.64
CA ARG A 33 -12.30 -14.37 -1.14
C ARG A 33 -10.92 -13.90 -0.69
N ALA A 34 -10.20 -14.76 0.02
CA ALA A 34 -8.85 -14.44 0.47
C ALA A 34 -7.84 -14.36 -0.68
N ILE A 35 -7.96 -15.23 -1.68
CA ILE A 35 -7.12 -15.15 -2.89
C ILE A 35 -7.38 -13.83 -3.62
N LEU A 36 -8.64 -13.45 -3.80
CA LEU A 36 -9.02 -12.18 -4.43
C LEU A 36 -8.53 -10.99 -3.62
N GLY A 37 -8.68 -11.02 -2.28
CA GLY A 37 -8.14 -10.00 -1.39
C GLY A 37 -6.63 -9.84 -1.57
N ALA A 38 -5.88 -10.93 -1.41
CA ALA A 38 -4.43 -10.93 -1.55
C ALA A 38 -3.94 -10.53 -2.95
N ALA A 39 -4.69 -10.87 -4.01
CA ALA A 39 -4.34 -10.48 -5.38
C ALA A 39 -4.60 -9.00 -5.67
N LEU A 40 -5.56 -8.38 -4.97
CA LEU A 40 -5.94 -6.98 -5.12
C LEU A 40 -5.25 -6.07 -4.11
N GLU A 41 -4.73 -6.62 -3.01
CA GLU A 41 -3.74 -6.00 -2.14
C GLU A 41 -2.42 -5.89 -2.91
N GLN A 42 -2.37 -4.97 -3.86
CA GLN A 42 -1.11 -4.51 -4.39
C GLN A 42 -0.31 -3.96 -3.20
N PRO A 43 0.98 -4.31 -3.03
CA PRO A 43 1.82 -3.44 -2.24
C PRO A 43 1.68 -2.07 -2.90
N GLU A 44 1.16 -1.08 -2.17
CA GLU A 44 1.40 0.33 -2.47
C GLU A 44 2.82 0.36 -3.02
N ARG A 45 2.98 0.68 -4.31
CA ARG A 45 4.32 0.83 -4.87
C ARG A 45 4.92 1.91 -4.00
N ARG A 46 5.70 1.51 -2.99
CA ARG A 46 6.61 2.39 -2.27
C ARG A 46 7.57 2.80 -3.37
N SER A 47 7.17 3.86 -4.06
CA SER A 47 8.07 4.61 -4.91
C SER A 47 9.30 4.81 -4.06
N LEU A 48 10.46 4.44 -4.57
CA LEU A 48 11.71 4.62 -3.85
C LEU A 48 11.93 6.10 -3.44
N MET A 49 11.14 7.04 -3.99
CA MET A 49 11.02 8.42 -3.54
C MET A 49 10.39 8.61 -2.14
N SER A 50 9.57 7.69 -1.63
CA SER A 50 9.01 7.81 -0.27
C SER A 50 9.99 7.38 0.82
N LEU A 51 11.02 6.62 0.47
CA LEU A 51 12.08 6.20 1.41
C LEU A 51 13.16 7.27 1.62
N VAL A 52 13.24 8.27 0.73
CA VAL A 52 14.16 9.44 0.87
C VAL A 52 13.53 10.59 1.68
N GLY A 53 12.27 10.47 2.12
CA GLY A 53 11.58 11.51 2.91
C GLY A 53 11.35 11.19 4.38
N ALA A 54 11.67 9.98 4.85
CA ALA A 54 11.28 9.52 6.20
C ALA A 54 12.25 9.97 7.31
N GLY A 55 12.81 11.16 7.15
CA GLY A 55 13.70 11.78 8.11
C GLY A 55 13.54 13.29 8.11
N SER A 56 12.31 13.81 8.28
CA SER A 56 12.00 15.10 8.94
C SER A 56 10.49 15.42 8.84
N SER A 57 9.84 15.43 10.01
CA SER A 57 8.60 16.09 10.45
C SER A 57 7.52 16.56 9.44
N PRO A 58 6.22 16.34 9.77
CA PRO A 58 5.09 16.85 8.99
C PRO A 58 4.84 18.33 9.34
N HIS A 59 5.47 19.27 8.64
CA HIS A 59 4.97 20.64 8.65
C HIS A 59 5.29 21.43 7.40
N SER A 60 4.22 21.87 6.73
CA SER A 60 4.15 22.93 5.74
C SER A 60 5.00 22.76 4.48
N LEU A 61 4.30 22.71 3.34
CA LEU A 61 4.85 23.18 2.07
C LEU A 61 5.24 24.66 2.28
N LYS A 62 6.48 24.92 2.72
CA LYS A 62 7.05 26.26 2.81
C LYS A 62 7.16 26.75 1.38
N THR A 63 6.40 27.79 1.06
CA THR A 63 6.55 28.50 -0.20
C THR A 63 8.01 28.99 -0.32
N PRO A 64 8.53 29.21 -1.53
CA PRO A 64 9.92 29.65 -1.73
C PRO A 64 10.32 30.85 -0.87
N GLU A 65 9.36 31.74 -0.58
CA GLU A 65 9.52 32.93 0.25
C GLU A 65 9.83 32.59 1.72
N ALA A 66 9.21 31.54 2.27
CA ALA A 66 9.45 31.11 3.65
C ALA A 66 10.84 30.46 3.83
N ILE A 67 11.38 29.86 2.77
CA ILE A 67 12.74 29.32 2.76
C ILE A 67 13.76 30.48 2.79
N VAL A 68 13.57 31.49 1.93
CA VAL A 68 14.45 32.66 1.87
C VAL A 68 14.43 33.44 3.20
N ALA A 69 13.26 33.60 3.81
CA ALA A 69 13.14 34.25 5.12
C ALA A 69 13.89 33.49 6.23
N HIS A 70 13.81 32.16 6.24
CA HIS A 70 14.50 31.33 7.23
C HIS A 70 16.03 31.38 7.06
N VAL A 71 16.53 31.31 5.82
CA VAL A 71 17.97 31.43 5.53
C VAL A 71 18.51 32.81 5.93
N ARG A 72 17.71 33.88 5.73
CA ARG A 72 18.10 35.23 6.18
C ARG A 72 18.18 35.32 7.70
N ALA A 73 17.19 34.77 8.42
CA ALA A 73 17.18 34.78 9.89
C ALA A 73 18.42 34.09 10.49
N LEU A 74 18.83 32.94 9.93
CA LEU A 74 20.04 32.24 10.37
C LEU A 74 21.32 33.03 10.14
N ARG A 75 21.36 33.89 9.12
CA ARG A 75 22.52 34.75 8.84
C ARG A 75 22.65 35.88 9.87
N GLU A 76 21.52 36.47 10.26
CA GLU A 76 21.48 37.56 11.24
C GLU A 76 21.82 37.08 12.66
N GLU A 77 21.52 35.83 12.99
CA GLU A 77 21.89 35.20 14.26
C GLU A 77 23.40 34.91 14.37
N GLY A 78 24.10 34.73 13.25
CA GLY A 78 25.54 34.47 13.21
C GLY A 78 26.43 35.71 13.25
N GLU A 79 25.87 36.91 13.11
CA GLU A 79 26.60 38.20 13.15
C GLU A 79 26.42 38.96 14.49
N ARG A 80 25.95 38.28 15.55
CA ARG A 80 25.88 38.81 16.92
C ARG A 80 26.97 38.28 17.84
#